data_AF-A0A7Y2ATM2-F1
#
_entry.id   AF-A0A7Y2ATM2-F1
#
_cell.length_a   1.000
_cell.length_b   1.000
_cell.length_c   1.000
_cell.angle_alpha   90.00
_cell.angle_beta   90.00
_cell.angle_gamma   90.00
#
_symmetry.space_group_name_H-M   'P 1'
#
loop_
_entity.id
_entity.type
_entity.pdbx_description
1 polymer ?
#
loop_
_entity_poly.entity_id
_entity_poly.type
_entity_poly.pdbx_seq_one_letter_code
_entity_poly.pdbx_strand_id
1 'polypeptide(L)'
;MDTTTILIAGAAGLILGFILAKLLEKGRAKKSIGNAKKEAAIILKDAKSEGENIKKDKIFQAKEKFLELKAEHEKVIINKDKKIAEAEKRTRDKESQISSELSKNKKINDQYEGKIKDLDHKVELYEKKHTELEKLHKSQVQQLEVISGLSAEDATNQLLESLKETAKTEAMAYTQSTLEEAKLTAEQEAKKIVINTIQRIGTEEAVENCVSVFNLESDDVKGRIIGREGRNIRAIEAATGVEIIVDDTPEAIILSCFDSVRREVA
;
A
#
# COMPACT_ATOMS: atom_id res chain seq x y z
N MET A 1 161.44 -12.24 15.63
CA MET A 1 161.48 -13.34 14.65
C MET A 1 161.28 -12.73 13.27
N ASP A 2 161.90 -13.34 12.25
CA ASP A 2 161.99 -12.91 10.85
C ASP A 2 160.64 -12.56 10.20
N THR A 3 160.66 -11.77 9.11
CA THR A 3 159.49 -11.37 8.30
C THR A 3 158.55 -12.53 7.92
N THR A 4 159.08 -13.75 7.85
CA THR A 4 158.33 -15.01 7.67
C THR A 4 157.37 -15.31 8.82
N THR A 5 157.73 -14.99 10.06
CA THR A 5 156.86 -15.22 11.23
C THR A 5 155.68 -14.25 11.31
N ILE A 6 155.83 -13.03 10.81
CA ILE A 6 154.74 -12.05 10.71
C ILE A 6 153.72 -12.50 9.64
N LEU A 7 154.19 -13.03 8.51
CA LEU A 7 153.34 -13.60 7.45
C LEU A 7 152.56 -14.83 7.93
N ILE A 8 153.21 -15.74 8.67
CA ILE A 8 152.56 -16.93 9.23
C ILE A 8 151.53 -16.54 10.31
N ALA A 9 151.84 -15.58 11.18
CA ALA A 9 150.89 -15.07 12.18
C ALA A 9 149.68 -14.37 11.53
N GLY A 10 149.89 -13.61 10.46
CA GLY A 10 148.82 -12.97 9.68
C GLY A 10 147.92 -13.99 8.97
N ALA A 11 148.49 -15.03 8.36
CA ALA A 11 147.73 -16.10 7.73
C ALA A 11 146.94 -16.93 8.77
N ALA A 12 147.53 -17.25 9.92
CA ALA A 12 146.84 -17.93 11.01
C ALA A 12 145.70 -17.07 11.59
N GLY A 13 145.89 -15.76 11.73
CA GLY A 13 144.85 -14.82 12.15
C GLY A 13 143.69 -14.72 11.15
N LEU A 14 143.95 -14.73 9.85
CA LEU A 14 142.92 -14.77 8.81
C LEU A 14 142.14 -16.08 8.80
N ILE A 15 142.82 -17.21 8.99
CA ILE A 15 142.17 -18.54 9.07
C ILE A 15 141.30 -18.61 10.33
N LEU A 16 141.80 -18.18 11.49
CA LEU A 16 141.05 -18.12 12.74
C LEU A 16 139.86 -17.16 12.64
N GLY A 17 140.05 -15.97 12.04
CA GLY A 17 138.99 -15.00 11.78
C GLY A 17 137.91 -15.55 10.86
N PHE A 18 138.29 -16.26 9.78
CA PHE A 18 137.35 -16.91 8.87
C PHE A 18 136.57 -18.05 9.54
N ILE A 19 137.24 -18.87 10.37
CA ILE A 19 136.57 -19.94 11.13
C ILE A 19 135.56 -19.36 12.13
N LEU A 20 135.95 -18.31 12.88
CA LEU A 20 135.07 -17.62 13.82
C LEU A 20 133.89 -16.94 13.12
N ALA A 21 134.12 -16.26 12.00
CA ALA A 21 133.07 -15.65 11.20
C ALA A 21 132.08 -16.71 10.69
N LYS A 22 132.57 -17.84 10.15
CA LYS A 22 131.72 -18.93 9.63
C LYS A 22 130.93 -19.63 10.74
N LEU A 23 131.46 -19.73 11.96
CA LEU A 23 130.75 -20.26 13.13
C LEU A 23 129.64 -19.32 13.61
N LEU A 24 129.91 -18.01 13.68
CA LEU A 24 128.91 -16.99 14.02
C LEU A 24 127.81 -16.89 12.96
N GLU A 25 128.16 -16.99 11.68
CA GLU A 25 127.22 -16.98 10.56
C GLU A 25 126.32 -18.23 10.58
N LYS A 26 126.90 -19.42 10.81
CA LYS A 26 126.11 -20.66 11.03
C LYS A 26 125.20 -20.55 12.26
N GLY A 27 125.66 -19.92 13.34
CA GLY A 27 124.86 -19.68 14.55
C GLY A 27 123.68 -18.74 14.30
N ARG A 28 123.91 -17.62 13.61
CA ARG A 28 122.86 -16.65 13.22
C ARG A 28 121.88 -17.25 12.22
N ALA A 29 122.36 -17.98 11.21
CA ALA A 29 121.52 -18.68 10.25
C ALA A 29 120.64 -19.74 10.93
N LYS A 30 121.20 -20.54 11.85
CA LYS A 30 120.43 -21.53 12.62
C LYS A 30 119.40 -20.87 13.54
N LYS A 31 119.72 -19.72 14.14
CA LYS A 31 118.77 -18.94 14.96
C LYS A 31 117.67 -18.30 14.11
N SER A 32 117.99 -17.75 12.94
CA SER A 32 117.03 -17.21 11.98
C SER A 32 116.07 -18.28 11.46
N ILE A 33 116.59 -19.45 11.06
CA ILE A 33 115.77 -20.60 10.65
C ILE A 33 114.92 -21.10 11.82
N GLY A 34 115.45 -21.11 13.05
CA GLY A 34 114.71 -21.46 14.26
C GLY A 34 113.55 -20.50 14.54
N ASN A 35 113.77 -19.20 14.38
CA ASN A 35 112.74 -18.17 14.53
C ASN A 35 111.68 -18.26 13.42
N ALA A 36 112.10 -18.41 12.15
CA ALA A 36 111.18 -18.59 11.02
C ALA A 36 110.31 -19.86 11.19
N LYS A 37 110.88 -20.96 11.70
CA LYS A 37 110.10 -22.18 12.03
C LYS A 37 109.11 -21.95 13.17
N LYS A 38 109.48 -21.18 14.20
CA LYS A 38 108.57 -20.83 15.30
C LYS A 38 107.44 -19.94 14.81
N GLU A 39 107.75 -18.94 14.00
CA GLU A 39 106.76 -18.02 13.42
C GLU A 39 105.81 -18.75 12.47
N ALA A 40 106.33 -19.63 11.60
CA ALA A 40 105.50 -20.51 10.77
C ALA A 40 104.61 -21.44 11.61
N ALA A 41 105.11 -21.97 12.74
CA ALA A 41 104.31 -22.80 13.65
C ALA A 41 103.22 -22.00 14.35
N ILE A 42 103.47 -20.74 14.71
CA ILE A 42 102.48 -19.82 15.28
C ILE A 42 101.41 -19.50 14.23
N ILE A 43 101.79 -19.09 13.02
CA ILE A 43 100.86 -18.82 11.92
C ILE A 43 99.98 -20.04 11.62
N LEU A 44 100.55 -21.24 11.56
CA LEU A 44 99.79 -22.47 11.34
C LEU A 44 98.84 -22.79 12.50
N LYS A 45 99.22 -22.49 13.74
CA LYS A 45 98.37 -22.67 14.92
C LYS A 45 97.21 -21.68 14.91
N ASP A 46 97.50 -20.41 14.61
CA ASP A 46 96.51 -19.33 14.56
C ASP A 46 95.53 -19.57 13.40
N ALA A 47 96.01 -19.91 12.21
CA ALA A 47 95.17 -20.28 11.07
C ALA A 47 94.27 -21.50 11.36
N LYS A 48 94.77 -22.50 12.11
CA LYS A 48 93.94 -23.63 12.57
C LYS A 48 92.89 -23.19 13.58
N SER A 49 93.25 -22.32 14.52
CA SER A 49 92.33 -21.81 15.55
C SER A 49 91.24 -20.93 14.92
N GLU A 50 91.61 -20.04 14.01
CA GLU A 50 90.67 -19.21 13.25
C GLU A 50 89.77 -20.07 12.36
N GLY A 51 90.31 -21.09 11.68
CA GLY A 51 89.53 -22.03 10.88
C GLY A 51 88.49 -22.79 11.70
N GLU A 52 88.87 -23.28 12.89
CA GLU A 52 87.93 -23.93 13.82
C GLU A 52 86.87 -22.96 14.36
N ASN A 53 87.24 -21.71 14.64
CA ASN A 53 86.27 -20.68 15.07
C ASN A 53 85.29 -20.33 13.94
N ILE A 54 85.77 -20.09 12.72
CA ILE A 54 84.92 -19.84 11.55
C ILE A 54 83.96 -21.02 11.31
N LYS A 55 84.47 -22.25 11.41
CA LYS A 55 83.62 -23.45 11.28
C LYS A 55 82.53 -23.48 12.35
N LYS A 56 82.88 -23.22 13.61
CA LYS A 56 81.90 -23.16 14.72
C LYS A 56 80.87 -22.05 14.50
N ASP A 57 81.30 -20.85 14.11
CA ASP A 57 80.42 -19.72 13.83
C ASP A 57 79.47 -20.02 12.67
N LYS A 58 79.96 -20.63 11.60
CA LYS A 58 79.11 -21.04 10.46
C LYS A 58 78.12 -22.13 10.85
N ILE A 59 78.53 -23.10 11.67
CA ILE A 59 77.61 -24.12 12.20
C ILE A 59 76.56 -23.46 13.11
N PHE A 60 76.94 -22.47 13.92
CA PHE A 60 76.01 -21.76 14.79
C PHE A 60 74.99 -20.93 13.98
N GLN A 61 75.47 -20.15 13.00
CA GLN A 61 74.61 -19.40 12.07
C GLN A 61 73.65 -20.33 11.31
N ALA A 62 74.13 -21.51 10.86
CA ALA A 62 73.26 -22.49 10.21
C ALA A 62 72.21 -23.05 11.16
N LYS A 63 72.56 -23.33 12.42
CA LYS A 63 71.61 -23.77 13.46
C LYS A 63 70.58 -22.69 13.79
N GLU A 64 71.00 -21.44 13.89
CA GLU A 64 70.11 -20.30 14.15
C GLU A 64 69.10 -20.14 13.01
N LYS A 65 69.57 -20.09 11.75
CA LYS A 65 68.68 -20.05 10.58
C LYS A 65 67.76 -21.27 10.49
N PHE A 66 68.25 -22.45 10.84
CA PHE A 66 67.42 -23.66 10.87
C PHE A 66 66.30 -23.55 11.91
N LEU A 67 66.60 -23.05 13.11
CA LEU A 67 65.60 -22.84 14.15
C LEU A 67 64.59 -21.76 13.77
N GLU A 68 65.05 -20.67 13.16
CA GLU A 68 64.19 -19.59 12.65
C GLU A 68 63.22 -20.11 11.57
N LEU A 69 63.75 -20.77 10.54
CA LEU A 69 62.94 -21.38 9.47
C LEU A 69 61.97 -22.43 10.02
N LYS A 70 62.42 -23.25 10.98
CA LYS A 70 61.56 -24.24 11.63
C LYS A 70 60.39 -23.57 12.37
N ALA A 71 60.67 -22.50 13.14
CA ALA A 71 59.65 -21.76 13.86
C ALA A 71 58.67 -21.06 12.92
N GLU A 72 59.14 -20.53 11.79
CA GLU A 72 58.27 -19.93 10.76
C GLU A 72 57.38 -20.99 10.11
N HIS A 73 57.94 -22.14 9.73
CA HIS A 73 57.17 -23.26 9.19
C HIS A 73 56.13 -23.77 10.18
N GLU A 74 56.47 -23.92 11.45
CA GLU A 74 55.54 -24.36 12.50
C GLU A 74 54.37 -23.37 12.65
N LYS A 75 54.64 -22.06 12.62
CA LYS A 75 53.58 -21.03 12.60
C LYS A 75 52.68 -21.15 11.36
N VAL A 76 53.25 -21.38 10.18
CA VAL A 76 52.47 -21.55 8.94
C VAL A 76 51.61 -22.80 9.01
N ILE A 77 52.12 -23.90 9.55
CA ILE A 77 51.38 -25.16 9.73
C ILE A 77 50.22 -24.94 10.69
N ILE A 78 50.47 -24.37 11.88
CA ILE A 78 49.41 -24.08 12.86
C ILE A 78 48.32 -23.18 12.26
N ASN A 79 48.70 -22.15 11.51
CA ASN A 79 47.75 -21.26 10.84
C ASN A 79 46.96 -21.97 9.74
N LYS A 80 47.58 -22.88 8.98
CA LYS A 80 46.89 -23.70 7.98
C LYS A 80 45.91 -24.66 8.64
N ASP A 81 46.34 -25.38 9.68
CA ASP A 81 45.50 -26.33 10.41
C ASP A 81 44.30 -25.62 11.03
N LYS A 82 44.49 -24.43 11.60
CA LYS A 82 43.39 -23.61 12.10
C LYS A 82 42.41 -23.22 11.00
N LYS A 83 42.89 -22.76 9.84
CA LYS A 83 42.03 -22.40 8.70
C LYS A 83 41.27 -23.61 8.15
N ILE A 84 41.90 -24.78 8.11
CA ILE A 84 41.29 -26.04 7.69
C ILE A 84 40.20 -26.43 8.68
N ALA A 85 40.50 -26.44 9.98
CA ALA A 85 39.52 -26.76 11.03
C ALA A 85 38.31 -25.80 11.01
N GLU A 86 38.52 -24.50 10.79
CA GLU A 86 37.44 -23.52 10.64
C GLU A 86 36.61 -23.73 9.36
N ALA A 87 37.24 -24.17 8.26
CA ALA A 87 36.54 -24.50 7.02
C ALA A 87 35.74 -25.81 7.14
N GLU A 88 36.31 -26.84 7.78
CA GLU A 88 35.64 -28.11 8.07
C GLU A 88 34.45 -27.90 9.00
N LYS A 89 34.61 -27.12 10.07
CA LYS A 89 33.51 -26.78 10.97
C LYS A 89 32.37 -26.10 10.22
N ARG A 90 32.67 -25.07 9.42
CA ARG A 90 31.65 -24.37 8.60
C ARG A 90 30.96 -25.30 7.61
N THR A 91 31.71 -26.23 7.02
CA THR A 91 31.17 -27.20 6.06
C THR A 91 30.22 -28.17 6.79
N ARG A 92 30.65 -28.72 7.92
CA ARG A 92 29.85 -29.63 8.75
C ARG A 92 28.58 -28.96 9.29
N ASP A 93 28.67 -27.70 9.71
CA ASP A 93 27.51 -26.93 10.18
C ASP A 93 26.51 -26.72 9.04
N LYS A 94 26.98 -26.39 7.83
CA LYS A 94 26.14 -26.28 6.63
C LYS A 94 25.51 -27.61 6.23
N GLU A 95 26.27 -28.70 6.24
CA GLU A 95 25.75 -30.04 5.94
C GLU A 95 24.66 -30.46 6.92
N SER A 96 24.86 -30.16 8.22
CA SER A 96 23.85 -30.42 9.25
C SER A 96 22.58 -29.58 9.03
N GLN A 97 22.73 -28.29 8.68
CA GLN A 97 21.60 -27.42 8.33
C GLN A 97 20.83 -27.94 7.11
N ILE A 98 21.55 -28.25 6.03
CA ILE A 98 20.95 -28.78 4.79
C ILE A 98 20.24 -30.11 5.06
N SER A 99 20.85 -31.01 5.83
CA SER A 99 20.24 -32.29 6.21
C SER A 99 18.96 -32.08 7.03
N SER A 100 18.97 -31.14 7.97
CA SER A 100 17.78 -30.77 8.74
C SER A 100 16.67 -30.21 7.84
N GLU A 101 17.00 -29.28 6.95
CA GLU A 101 16.04 -28.69 6.00
C GLU A 101 15.49 -29.74 5.03
N LEU A 102 16.33 -30.62 4.50
CA LEU A 102 15.92 -31.72 3.63
C LEU A 102 14.94 -32.66 4.35
N SER A 103 15.22 -32.99 5.62
CA SER A 103 14.32 -33.83 6.42
C SER A 103 12.96 -33.15 6.67
N LYS A 104 12.94 -31.83 6.89
CA LYS A 104 11.70 -31.04 7.05
C LYS A 104 10.93 -31.00 5.74
N ASN A 105 11.60 -30.70 4.63
CA ASN A 105 10.99 -30.67 3.31
C ASN A 105 10.40 -32.03 2.93
N LYS A 106 11.10 -33.13 3.21
CA LYS A 106 10.56 -34.48 2.97
C LYS A 106 9.28 -34.73 3.76
N LYS A 107 9.26 -34.41 5.07
CA LYS A 107 8.05 -34.53 5.90
C LYS A 107 6.89 -33.68 5.39
N ILE A 108 7.17 -32.44 4.97
CA ILE A 108 6.16 -31.54 4.41
C ILE A 108 5.62 -32.14 3.09
N ASN A 109 6.49 -32.65 2.24
CA ASN A 109 6.09 -33.27 0.98
C ASN A 109 5.22 -34.51 1.20
N ASP A 110 5.61 -35.39 2.13
CA ASP A 110 4.82 -36.56 2.51
C ASP A 110 3.43 -36.16 3.05
N GLN A 111 3.34 -35.08 3.84
CA GLN A 111 2.07 -34.53 4.31
C GLN A 111 1.21 -33.96 3.18
N TYR A 112 1.80 -33.25 2.23
CA TYR A 112 1.09 -32.73 1.07
C TYR A 112 0.58 -33.86 0.18
N GLU A 113 1.39 -34.88 -0.07
CA GLU A 113 0.96 -36.05 -0.85
C GLU A 113 -0.20 -36.78 -0.17
N GLY A 114 -0.17 -36.91 1.16
CA GLY A 114 -1.29 -37.44 1.94
C GLY A 114 -2.56 -36.59 1.81
N LYS A 115 -2.45 -35.26 1.86
CA LYS A 115 -3.58 -34.34 1.67
C LYS A 115 -4.15 -34.40 0.26
N ILE A 116 -3.31 -34.53 -0.76
CA ILE A 116 -3.74 -34.67 -2.16
C ILE A 116 -4.57 -35.95 -2.30
N LYS A 117 -4.08 -37.08 -1.78
CA LYS A 117 -4.83 -38.35 -1.80
C LYS A 117 -6.17 -38.27 -1.07
N ASP A 118 -6.23 -37.60 0.08
CA ASP A 118 -7.49 -37.37 0.81
C ASP A 118 -8.46 -36.49 0.03
N LEU A 119 -7.96 -35.43 -0.62
CA LEU A 119 -8.76 -34.55 -1.48
C LEU A 119 -9.30 -35.30 -2.70
N ASP A 120 -8.47 -36.08 -3.39
CA ASP A 120 -8.88 -36.88 -4.54
C ASP A 120 -9.98 -37.87 -4.15
N HIS A 121 -9.84 -38.54 -3.01
CA HIS A 121 -10.86 -39.45 -2.49
C HIS A 121 -12.17 -38.72 -2.14
N LYS A 122 -12.08 -37.52 -1.57
CA LYS A 122 -13.27 -36.67 -1.30
C LYS A 122 -13.96 -36.21 -2.58
N VAL A 123 -13.20 -35.84 -3.60
CA VAL A 123 -13.74 -35.46 -4.92
C VAL A 123 -14.46 -36.66 -5.54
N GLU A 124 -13.86 -37.85 -5.54
CA GLU A 124 -14.51 -39.05 -6.08
C GLU A 124 -15.81 -39.39 -5.33
N LEU A 125 -15.81 -39.30 -4.01
CA LEU A 125 -17.02 -39.48 -3.19
C LEU A 125 -18.09 -38.42 -3.50
N TYR A 126 -17.68 -37.17 -3.69
CA TYR A 126 -18.58 -36.08 -4.02
C TYR A 126 -19.21 -36.29 -5.40
N GLU A 127 -18.42 -36.64 -6.41
CA GLU A 127 -18.91 -36.91 -7.77
C GLU A 127 -19.90 -38.09 -7.79
N LYS A 128 -19.61 -39.17 -7.06
CA LYS A 128 -20.54 -40.30 -6.92
C LYS A 128 -21.87 -39.86 -6.31
N LYS A 129 -21.82 -39.13 -5.19
CA LYS A 129 -23.02 -38.61 -4.53
C LYS A 129 -23.79 -37.64 -5.43
N HIS A 130 -23.09 -36.76 -6.13
CA HIS A 130 -23.71 -35.79 -7.03
C HIS A 130 -24.45 -36.50 -8.17
N THR A 131 -23.82 -37.51 -8.78
CA THR A 131 -24.42 -38.33 -9.83
C THR A 131 -25.64 -39.10 -9.33
N GLU A 132 -25.58 -39.67 -8.13
CA GLU A 132 -26.74 -40.34 -7.51
C GLU A 132 -27.89 -39.36 -7.23
N LEU A 133 -27.56 -38.16 -6.73
CA LEU A 133 -28.55 -37.13 -6.42
C LEU A 133 -29.22 -36.59 -7.69
N GLU A 134 -28.48 -36.38 -8.78
CA GLU A 134 -29.06 -36.03 -10.08
C GLU A 134 -29.99 -37.12 -10.61
N LYS A 135 -29.61 -38.39 -10.50
CA LYS A 135 -30.47 -39.52 -10.87
C LYS A 135 -31.75 -39.57 -10.03
N LEU A 136 -31.63 -39.39 -8.72
CA LEU A 136 -32.76 -39.37 -7.81
C LEU A 136 -33.70 -38.20 -8.12
N HIS A 137 -33.15 -37.01 -8.33
CA HIS A 137 -33.90 -35.82 -8.71
C HIS A 137 -34.64 -36.03 -10.03
N LYS A 138 -33.97 -36.57 -11.05
CA LYS A 138 -34.61 -36.89 -12.33
C LYS A 138 -35.75 -37.91 -12.18
N SER A 139 -35.55 -38.93 -11.34
CA SER A 139 -36.60 -39.92 -11.02
C SER A 139 -37.77 -39.30 -10.26
N GLN A 140 -37.52 -38.39 -9.31
CA GLN A 140 -38.56 -37.67 -8.58
C GLN A 140 -39.38 -36.77 -9.51
N VAL A 141 -38.71 -36.04 -10.41
CA VAL A 141 -39.39 -35.22 -11.43
C VAL A 141 -40.28 -36.10 -12.30
N GLN A 142 -39.77 -37.23 -12.82
CA GLN A 142 -40.59 -38.15 -13.60
C GLN A 142 -41.78 -38.72 -12.82
N GLN A 143 -41.60 -39.09 -11.54
CA GLN A 143 -42.70 -39.58 -10.71
C GLN A 143 -43.74 -38.48 -10.45
N LEU A 144 -43.30 -37.24 -10.21
CA LEU A 144 -44.19 -36.10 -10.07
C LEU A 144 -44.97 -35.84 -11.35
N GLU A 145 -44.33 -35.89 -12.52
CA GLU A 145 -45.00 -35.76 -13.84
C GLU A 145 -46.07 -36.84 -14.05
N VAL A 146 -45.78 -38.08 -13.63
CA VAL A 146 -46.75 -39.19 -13.71
C VAL A 146 -47.93 -38.98 -12.75
N ILE A 147 -47.67 -38.51 -11.52
CA ILE A 147 -48.71 -38.31 -10.50
C ILE A 147 -49.58 -37.08 -10.81
N SER A 148 -48.98 -35.98 -11.30
CA SER A 148 -49.70 -34.76 -11.67
C SER A 148 -50.47 -34.90 -12.98
N GLY A 149 -50.14 -35.89 -13.81
CA GLY A 149 -50.70 -36.05 -15.16
C GLY A 149 -50.35 -34.90 -16.11
N LEU A 150 -49.38 -34.07 -15.72
CA LEU A 150 -48.92 -32.86 -16.40
C LEU A 150 -47.39 -32.94 -16.50
N SER A 151 -46.82 -32.69 -17.69
CA SER A 151 -45.37 -32.59 -17.83
C SER A 151 -44.83 -31.39 -17.04
N ALA A 152 -43.54 -31.39 -16.68
CA ALA A 152 -42.93 -30.25 -15.99
C ALA A 152 -43.07 -28.94 -16.80
N GLU A 153 -43.05 -29.01 -18.14
CA GLU A 153 -43.30 -27.87 -19.02
C GLU A 153 -44.76 -27.40 -18.92
N ASP A 154 -45.74 -28.31 -18.92
CA ASP A 154 -47.15 -27.97 -18.84
C ASP A 154 -47.51 -27.33 -17.50
N ALA A 155 -46.98 -27.86 -16.39
CA ALA A 155 -47.17 -27.29 -15.07
C ALA A 155 -46.55 -25.88 -14.95
N THR A 156 -45.38 -25.68 -15.57
CA THR A 156 -44.73 -24.36 -15.63
C THR A 156 -45.56 -23.38 -16.44
N ASN A 157 -46.07 -23.78 -17.61
CA ASN A 157 -46.92 -22.95 -18.45
C ASN A 157 -48.22 -22.56 -17.74
N GLN A 158 -48.88 -23.51 -17.06
CA GLN A 158 -50.11 -23.26 -16.31
C GLN A 158 -49.89 -22.30 -15.13
N LEU A 159 -48.76 -22.43 -14.41
CA LEU A 159 -48.39 -21.49 -13.34
C LEU A 159 -48.16 -20.09 -13.92
N LEU A 160 -47.47 -20.00 -15.05
CA LEU A 160 -47.13 -18.73 -15.71
C LEU A 160 -48.37 -18.03 -16.27
N GLU A 161 -49.34 -18.80 -16.77
CA GLU A 161 -50.65 -18.30 -17.23
C GLU A 161 -51.50 -17.79 -16.05
N SER A 162 -51.55 -18.52 -14.93
CA SER A 162 -52.22 -18.07 -13.70
C SER A 162 -51.58 -16.80 -13.11
N LEU A 163 -50.25 -16.70 -13.15
CA LEU A 163 -49.51 -15.49 -12.74
C LEU A 163 -49.83 -14.30 -13.65
N LYS A 164 -49.90 -14.51 -14.97
CA LYS A 164 -50.29 -13.46 -15.92
C LYS A 164 -51.72 -12.98 -15.67
N GLU A 165 -52.65 -13.88 -15.40
CA GLU A 165 -54.05 -13.54 -15.14
C GLU A 165 -54.22 -12.77 -13.83
N THR A 166 -53.52 -13.19 -12.77
CA THR A 166 -53.46 -12.48 -11.49
C THR A 166 -52.87 -11.08 -11.66
N ALA A 167 -51.72 -10.96 -12.31
CA ALA A 167 -51.05 -9.68 -12.55
C ALA A 167 -51.92 -8.72 -13.38
N LYS A 168 -52.64 -9.24 -14.39
CA LYS A 168 -53.58 -8.44 -15.19
C LYS A 168 -54.74 -7.92 -14.33
N THR A 169 -55.27 -8.75 -13.45
CA THR A 169 -56.38 -8.40 -12.55
C THR A 169 -55.97 -7.32 -11.55
N GLU A 170 -54.80 -7.46 -10.92
CA GLU A 170 -54.26 -6.45 -10.01
C GLU A 170 -53.96 -5.12 -10.73
N ALA A 171 -53.40 -5.17 -11.94
CA ALA A 171 -53.14 -3.98 -12.75
C ALA A 171 -54.45 -3.25 -13.12
N MET A 172 -55.52 -3.98 -13.45
CA MET A 172 -56.84 -3.40 -13.72
C MET A 172 -57.43 -2.75 -12.47
N ALA A 173 -57.36 -3.42 -11.31
CA ALA A 173 -57.84 -2.86 -10.05
C ALA A 173 -57.09 -1.57 -9.66
N TYR A 174 -55.76 -1.57 -9.80
CA TYR A 174 -54.92 -0.40 -9.53
C TYR A 174 -55.23 0.78 -10.47
N THR A 175 -55.46 0.49 -11.76
CA THR A 175 -55.82 1.53 -12.73
C THR A 175 -57.17 2.15 -12.39
N GLN A 176 -58.15 1.33 -12.01
CA GLN A 176 -59.48 1.79 -11.63
C GLN A 176 -59.44 2.66 -10.37
N SER A 177 -58.71 2.25 -9.32
CA SER A 177 -58.59 3.04 -8.09
C SER A 177 -57.90 4.38 -8.33
N THR A 178 -56.84 4.38 -9.15
CA THR A 178 -56.12 5.61 -9.53
C THR A 178 -57.03 6.59 -10.28
N LEU A 179 -57.89 6.08 -11.16
CA LEU A 179 -58.81 6.92 -11.94
C LEU A 179 -59.93 7.50 -11.07
N GLU A 180 -60.39 6.76 -10.07
CA GLU A 180 -61.39 7.23 -9.10
C GLU A 180 -60.81 8.29 -8.15
N GLU A 181 -59.58 8.09 -7.66
CA GLU A 181 -58.84 9.08 -6.88
C GLU A 181 -58.62 10.37 -7.68
N ALA A 182 -58.16 10.25 -8.93
CA ALA A 182 -57.98 11.40 -9.81
C ALA A 182 -59.28 12.20 -10.03
N LYS A 183 -60.42 11.52 -10.17
CA LYS A 183 -61.74 12.18 -10.29
C LYS A 183 -62.11 12.93 -9.01
N LEU A 184 -61.92 12.30 -7.84
CA LEU A 184 -62.20 12.94 -6.55
C LEU A 184 -61.33 14.18 -6.33
N THR A 185 -60.03 14.09 -6.62
CA THR A 185 -59.11 15.24 -6.53
C THR A 185 -59.51 16.36 -7.49
N ALA A 186 -59.86 16.01 -8.74
CA ALA A 186 -60.30 16.99 -9.73
C ALA A 186 -61.58 17.71 -9.31
N GLU A 187 -62.55 16.99 -8.73
CA GLU A 187 -63.79 17.59 -8.24
C GLU A 187 -63.55 18.53 -7.05
N GLN A 188 -62.66 18.15 -6.12
CA GLN A 188 -62.29 19.00 -4.99
C GLN A 188 -61.60 20.29 -5.42
N GLU A 189 -60.62 20.19 -6.33
CA GLU A 189 -59.93 21.37 -6.86
C GLU A 189 -60.87 22.25 -7.69
N ALA A 190 -61.77 21.67 -8.49
CA ALA A 190 -62.78 22.44 -9.22
C ALA A 190 -63.68 23.24 -8.27
N LYS A 191 -64.19 22.62 -7.20
CA LYS A 191 -65.00 23.32 -6.18
C LYS A 191 -64.23 24.45 -5.52
N LYS A 192 -62.95 24.22 -5.18
CA LYS A 192 -62.07 25.22 -4.57
C LYS A 192 -61.83 26.43 -5.49
N ILE A 193 -61.61 26.19 -6.78
CA ILE A 193 -61.45 27.27 -7.79
C ILE A 193 -62.73 28.10 -7.88
N VAL A 194 -63.90 27.47 -7.95
CA VAL A 194 -65.19 28.17 -8.01
C VAL A 194 -65.41 29.03 -6.76
N ILE A 195 -65.18 28.48 -5.56
CA ILE A 195 -65.34 29.21 -4.30
C ILE A 195 -64.39 30.41 -4.26
N ASN A 196 -63.11 30.23 -4.59
CA ASN A 196 -62.13 31.32 -4.62
C ASN A 196 -62.52 32.41 -5.62
N THR A 197 -63.08 32.03 -6.77
CA THR A 197 -63.54 32.99 -7.79
C THR A 197 -64.73 33.80 -7.28
N ILE A 198 -65.72 33.14 -6.68
CA ILE A 198 -66.88 33.82 -6.06
C ILE A 198 -66.43 34.78 -4.96
N GLN A 199 -65.53 34.35 -4.06
CA GLN A 199 -65.03 35.18 -2.97
C GLN A 199 -64.28 36.42 -3.46
N ARG A 200 -63.59 36.32 -4.60
CA ARG A 200 -62.78 37.41 -5.14
C ARG A 200 -63.58 38.42 -5.97
N ILE A 201 -64.56 37.96 -6.75
CA ILE A 201 -65.31 38.81 -7.68
C ILE A 201 -66.65 39.27 -7.08
N GLY A 202 -67.25 38.46 -6.19
CA GLY A 202 -68.62 38.68 -5.72
C GLY A 202 -68.84 39.99 -4.96
N THR A 203 -67.82 40.52 -4.27
CA THR A 203 -67.94 41.81 -3.59
C THR A 203 -67.84 43.00 -4.54
N GLU A 204 -66.99 42.90 -5.58
CA GLU A 204 -66.80 43.98 -6.56
C GLU A 204 -68.06 44.13 -7.44
N GLU A 205 -68.57 43.02 -7.97
CA GLU A 205 -69.79 43.00 -8.81
C GLU A 205 -71.03 43.47 -8.02
N ALA A 206 -71.15 43.07 -6.75
CA ALA A 206 -72.27 43.48 -5.92
C ALA A 206 -72.30 45.00 -5.69
N VAL A 207 -71.14 45.66 -5.56
CA VAL A 207 -71.06 47.11 -5.38
C VAL A 207 -71.43 47.85 -6.66
N GLU A 208 -70.88 47.44 -7.81
CA GLU A 208 -71.21 48.04 -9.12
C GLU A 208 -72.70 47.91 -9.45
N ASN A 209 -73.30 46.76 -9.14
CA ASN A 209 -74.70 46.54 -9.45
C ASN A 209 -75.67 47.24 -8.49
N CYS A 210 -75.25 47.55 -7.24
CA CYS A 210 -76.15 48.10 -6.22
C CYS A 210 -76.14 49.62 -6.09
N VAL A 211 -75.05 50.31 -6.48
CA VAL A 211 -74.88 51.75 -6.22
C VAL A 211 -74.70 52.50 -7.53
N SER A 212 -75.46 53.57 -7.74
CA SER A 212 -75.29 54.49 -8.87
C SER A 212 -75.25 55.93 -8.38
N VAL A 213 -74.38 56.74 -8.98
CA VAL A 213 -74.25 58.16 -8.66
C VAL A 213 -74.92 58.94 -9.78
N PHE A 214 -75.93 59.75 -9.42
CA PHE A 214 -76.63 60.61 -10.37
C PHE A 214 -76.26 62.07 -10.12
N ASN A 215 -75.70 62.71 -11.14
CA ASN A 215 -75.29 64.10 -11.10
C ASN A 215 -76.47 65.00 -11.52
N LEU A 216 -76.75 66.03 -10.72
CA LEU A 216 -77.81 67.00 -10.91
C LEU A 216 -77.26 68.30 -11.51
N GLU A 217 -78.09 68.98 -12.30
CA GLU A 217 -77.69 70.24 -12.97
C GLU A 217 -77.57 71.45 -12.02
N SER A 218 -78.19 71.37 -10.83
CA SER A 218 -78.03 72.38 -9.77
C SER A 218 -78.55 71.91 -8.41
N ASP A 219 -78.04 72.49 -7.33
CA ASP A 219 -78.49 72.21 -5.95
C ASP A 219 -79.96 72.63 -5.69
N ASP A 220 -80.50 73.57 -6.48
CA ASP A 220 -81.92 73.92 -6.42
C ASP A 220 -82.82 72.72 -6.78
N VAL A 221 -82.38 71.88 -7.72
CA VAL A 221 -83.08 70.64 -8.09
C VAL A 221 -82.95 69.62 -6.96
N LYS A 222 -81.77 69.50 -6.35
CA LYS A 222 -81.53 68.64 -5.17
C LYS A 222 -82.49 69.01 -4.03
N GLY A 223 -82.64 70.29 -3.72
CA GLY A 223 -83.59 70.78 -2.71
C GLY A 223 -85.06 70.43 -3.00
N ARG A 224 -85.47 70.41 -4.27
CA ARG A 224 -86.83 70.00 -4.68
C ARG A 224 -87.06 68.49 -4.59
N ILE A 225 -86.04 67.70 -4.92
CA ILE A 225 -86.10 66.23 -4.79
C ILE A 225 -86.24 65.84 -3.32
N ILE A 226 -85.56 66.52 -2.40
CA ILE A 226 -85.69 66.29 -0.95
C ILE A 226 -87.08 66.74 -0.46
N GLY A 227 -87.46 67.99 -0.79
CA GLY A 227 -88.71 68.61 -0.35
C GLY A 227 -88.70 68.99 1.15
N ARG A 228 -89.68 69.79 1.58
CA ARG A 228 -89.79 70.25 2.98
C ARG A 228 -89.97 69.04 3.92
N GLU A 229 -89.00 68.83 4.80
CA GLU A 229 -88.88 67.71 5.76
C GLU A 229 -88.64 66.32 5.10
N GLY A 230 -88.09 66.28 3.89
CA GLY A 230 -87.81 65.02 3.20
C GLY A 230 -89.06 64.32 2.67
N ARG A 231 -90.18 65.05 2.50
CA ARG A 231 -91.43 64.45 2.02
C ARG A 231 -91.37 63.94 0.59
N ASN A 232 -90.64 64.63 -0.30
CA ASN A 232 -90.54 64.22 -1.69
C ASN A 232 -89.64 63.00 -1.83
N ILE A 233 -88.47 62.99 -1.16
CA ILE A 233 -87.56 61.85 -1.22
C ILE A 233 -88.22 60.58 -0.71
N ARG A 234 -88.91 60.62 0.44
CA ARG A 234 -89.65 59.45 0.96
C ARG A 234 -90.77 58.99 0.03
N ALA A 235 -91.43 59.90 -0.68
CA ALA A 235 -92.47 59.53 -1.64
C ALA A 235 -91.88 58.84 -2.87
N ILE A 236 -90.72 59.31 -3.37
CA ILE A 236 -89.99 58.68 -4.47
C ILE A 236 -89.47 57.31 -4.02
N GLU A 237 -88.79 57.23 -2.86
CA GLU A 237 -88.29 55.97 -2.29
C GLU A 237 -89.42 54.94 -2.08
N ALA A 238 -90.59 55.38 -1.61
CA ALA A 238 -91.75 54.49 -1.44
C ALA A 238 -92.37 54.05 -2.77
N ALA A 239 -92.30 54.88 -3.82
CA ALA A 239 -92.87 54.59 -5.13
C ALA A 239 -91.95 53.67 -5.97
N THR A 240 -90.64 53.89 -5.93
CA THR A 240 -89.66 53.14 -6.73
C THR A 240 -89.01 51.99 -5.95
N GLY A 241 -89.01 52.05 -4.62
CA GLY A 241 -88.33 51.08 -3.76
C GLY A 241 -86.80 51.20 -3.80
N VAL A 242 -86.29 52.34 -4.27
CA VAL A 242 -84.85 52.69 -4.31
C VAL A 242 -84.56 53.63 -3.16
N GLU A 243 -83.47 53.39 -2.42
CA GLU A 243 -83.04 54.28 -1.34
C GLU A 243 -82.16 55.39 -1.93
N ILE A 244 -82.51 56.65 -1.64
CA ILE A 244 -81.80 57.81 -2.19
C ILE A 244 -80.99 58.43 -1.07
N ILE A 245 -79.67 58.24 -1.15
CA ILE A 245 -78.74 58.76 -0.15
C ILE A 245 -78.27 60.13 -0.62
N VAL A 246 -78.54 61.13 0.21
CA VAL A 246 -78.12 62.50 -0.02
C VAL A 246 -76.96 62.82 0.93
N ASP A 247 -75.78 63.00 0.36
CA ASP A 247 -74.56 63.37 1.09
C ASP A 247 -74.17 64.84 0.84
N ASP A 248 -73.15 65.32 1.56
CA ASP A 248 -72.58 66.68 1.51
C ASP A 248 -71.89 67.02 0.16
N THR A 249 -71.89 66.10 -0.81
CA THR A 249 -71.38 66.34 -2.16
C THR A 249 -72.33 67.25 -2.94
N PRO A 250 -71.88 68.44 -3.42
CA PRO A 250 -72.72 69.33 -4.22
C PRO A 250 -73.10 68.67 -5.55
N GLU A 251 -74.29 68.98 -6.06
CA GLU A 251 -74.74 68.58 -7.40
C GLU A 251 -74.82 67.05 -7.65
N ALA A 252 -74.88 66.19 -6.63
CA ALA A 252 -75.07 64.75 -6.80
C ALA A 252 -75.94 64.09 -5.72
N ILE A 253 -76.62 63.01 -6.10
CA ILE A 253 -77.34 62.07 -5.22
C ILE A 253 -76.92 60.64 -5.53
N ILE A 254 -76.95 59.76 -4.53
CA ILE A 254 -76.58 58.35 -4.69
C ILE A 254 -77.85 57.51 -4.61
N LEU A 255 -78.07 56.69 -5.64
CA LEU A 255 -79.16 55.72 -5.68
C LEU A 255 -78.61 54.35 -5.25
N SER A 256 -79.19 53.81 -4.18
CA SER A 256 -78.85 52.50 -3.64
C SER A 256 -80.05 51.55 -3.82
N CYS A 257 -79.87 50.49 -4.61
CA CYS A 257 -80.87 49.45 -4.78
C CYS A 257 -80.24 48.13 -5.21
N PHE A 258 -80.72 47.01 -4.67
CA PHE A 258 -80.25 45.67 -5.02
C PHE A 258 -80.70 45.21 -6.42
N ASP A 259 -81.71 45.88 -7.00
CA ASP A 259 -82.28 45.57 -8.31
C ASP A 259 -81.94 46.69 -9.31
N SER A 260 -81.04 46.38 -10.24
CA SER A 260 -80.59 47.29 -11.29
C SER A 260 -81.73 47.89 -12.12
N VAL A 261 -82.83 47.15 -12.34
CA VAL A 261 -83.96 47.62 -13.16
C VAL A 261 -84.76 48.67 -12.39
N ARG A 262 -84.95 48.48 -11.08
CA ARG A 262 -85.64 49.48 -10.25
C ARG A 262 -84.82 50.75 -10.08
N ARG A 263 -83.50 50.60 -9.98
CA ARG A 263 -82.55 51.71 -9.90
C ARG A 263 -82.61 52.60 -11.14
N GLU A 264 -82.72 52.02 -12.34
CA GLU A 264 -82.76 52.77 -13.60
C GLU A 264 -84.11 53.47 -13.85
N VAL A 265 -85.18 53.01 -13.18
CA VAL A 265 -86.53 53.60 -13.26
C VAL A 265 -86.70 54.79 -12.30
N ALA A 266 -85.94 54.81 -11.20
CA ALA A 266 -85.96 55.87 -10.17
C ALA A 266 -85.16 57.10 -10.60
#